data_AF-A0A1F8NSF5-F1
#
_entry.id   AF-A0A1F8NSF5-F1
#
_cell.length_a   1.000
_cell.length_b   1.000
_cell.length_c   1.000
_cell.angle_alpha   90.00
_cell.angle_beta   90.00
_cell.angle_gamma   90.00
#
_symmetry.space_group_name_H-M   'P 1'
#
loop_
_entity.id
_entity.type
_entity.pdbx_description
1 polymer ?
#
loop_
_entity_poly.entity_id
_entity_poly.type
_entity_poly.pdbx_seq_one_letter_code
_entity_poly.pdbx_strand_id
1 'polypeptide(L)'
;MDGKYIAIGTVLVLLIATIVGTIVFGDKIFDDKLTYVSSTEYIATDEGQTVVRLTDFRNNPLSATCYDTILYPNKTNFLTNTAMSADGQANYYHTFTVPAQDGVYTTIVNCTYGSKEITNSKTFHVSLLNSAIQQRFDALNLSIDSHHLEILQAINTTQSNLSQQIQDTRNDIQNAQTNLSNQITSFSSEVQQNFSTVINLINAINTTEGQEHEDIMALLLLINQTTTTTYSELLTFKNETNNNLIIINQTVNDVKNDTTNIIQKIDNLSTQMNESCTNISNQISYLTNLTEHNFNITFQNLTTIRYLIEQLNLTITTEFNDLTNIFLNFNTTINYKLDMINATTNLTEYEVSLILAYLNITLIQLNILPDGNDCWVGGQFLLYAKVTNQFGATQGPSTVGCNTTTTNWGGPYTMTWDGTTDKFKYTHFCDIAGPIGWTIDCNYI
;
A
#
# COMPACT_ATOMS: atom_id res chain seq x y z
N MET A 1 99.65 -50.46 37.13
CA MET A 1 99.22 -49.12 36.69
C MET A 1 97.78 -48.95 37.13
N ASP A 2 97.52 -48.01 38.03
CA ASP A 2 96.18 -47.78 38.56
C ASP A 2 95.19 -47.45 37.44
N GLY A 3 94.04 -48.12 37.42
CA GLY A 3 92.99 -47.95 36.40
C GLY A 3 92.51 -46.50 36.21
N LYS A 4 92.85 -45.60 37.14
CA LYS A 4 92.62 -44.15 37.05
C LYS A 4 93.34 -43.51 35.85
N TYR A 5 94.55 -43.95 35.51
CA TYR A 5 95.31 -43.35 34.39
C TYR A 5 94.77 -43.80 33.03
N ILE A 6 94.24 -45.03 32.93
CA ILE A 6 93.62 -45.54 31.71
C ILE A 6 92.29 -44.79 31.45
N ALA A 7 91.47 -44.56 32.48
CA ALA A 7 90.22 -43.81 32.35
C ALA A 7 90.43 -42.35 31.89
N ILE A 8 91.43 -41.66 32.45
CA ILE A 8 91.76 -40.28 32.04
C ILE A 8 92.27 -40.25 30.59
N GLY A 9 93.12 -41.20 30.21
CA GLY A 9 93.62 -41.32 28.84
C GLY A 9 92.49 -41.52 27.81
N THR A 10 91.54 -42.42 28.08
CA THR A 10 90.42 -42.68 27.16
C THR A 10 89.48 -41.48 27.02
N VAL A 11 89.19 -40.78 28.11
CA VAL A 11 88.37 -39.55 28.07
C VAL A 11 89.07 -38.46 27.28
N LEU A 12 90.38 -38.28 27.45
CA LEU A 12 91.15 -37.28 26.72
C LEU A 12 91.18 -37.59 25.22
N VAL A 13 91.35 -38.85 24.83
CA VAL A 13 91.33 -39.29 23.42
C VAL A 13 89.96 -39.07 22.80
N LEU A 14 88.86 -39.37 23.51
CA LEU A 14 87.51 -39.10 23.02
C LEU A 14 87.22 -37.60 22.88
N LEU A 15 87.73 -36.76 23.79
CA LEU A 15 87.62 -35.30 23.71
C LEU A 15 88.42 -34.72 22.53
N ILE A 16 89.63 -35.22 22.31
CA ILE A 16 90.44 -34.81 21.16
C ILE A 16 89.78 -35.28 19.86
N ALA A 17 89.25 -36.51 19.82
CA ALA A 17 88.55 -37.03 18.65
C ALA A 17 87.27 -36.25 18.32
N THR A 18 86.51 -35.79 19.32
CA THR A 18 85.32 -34.94 19.08
C THR A 18 85.70 -33.53 18.65
N ILE A 19 86.73 -32.91 19.23
CA ILE A 19 87.22 -31.58 18.82
C ILE A 19 87.79 -31.62 17.40
N VAL A 20 88.63 -32.60 17.08
CA VAL A 20 89.18 -32.77 15.72
C VAL A 20 88.05 -33.12 14.75
N GLY A 21 87.09 -33.95 15.16
CA GLY A 21 85.92 -34.27 14.37
C GLY A 21 85.08 -33.05 14.02
N THR A 22 84.80 -32.16 14.99
CA THR A 22 84.01 -30.94 14.75
C THR A 22 84.77 -29.89 13.95
N ILE A 23 86.10 -29.80 14.06
CA ILE A 23 86.89 -28.87 13.26
C ILE A 23 87.08 -29.37 11.83
N VAL A 24 87.35 -30.66 11.63
CA VAL A 24 87.65 -31.23 10.30
C VAL A 24 86.39 -31.51 9.49
N PHE A 25 85.32 -31.96 10.14
CA PHE A 25 84.05 -32.27 9.47
C PHE A 25 82.98 -31.19 9.65
N GLY A 26 83.18 -30.20 10.52
CA GLY A 26 82.23 -29.10 10.73
C GLY A 26 81.87 -28.41 9.42
N ASP A 27 82.87 -27.98 8.66
CA ASP A 27 82.66 -27.26 7.39
C ASP A 27 82.00 -28.11 6.28
N LYS A 28 81.87 -29.44 6.47
CA LYS A 28 81.16 -30.34 5.55
C LYS A 28 79.75 -30.74 6.02
N ILE A 29 79.34 -30.33 7.22
CA ILE A 29 78.01 -30.62 7.78
C ILE A 29 77.11 -29.38 7.74
N PHE A 30 77.69 -28.21 7.48
CA PHE A 30 77.01 -26.93 7.51
C PHE A 30 76.63 -26.48 6.09
N ASP A 31 75.42 -26.84 5.67
CA ASP A 31 74.88 -26.45 4.38
C ASP A 31 74.45 -24.97 4.37
N ASP A 32 74.87 -24.25 3.34
CA ASP A 32 74.37 -22.91 3.02
C ASP A 32 72.87 -23.00 2.70
N LYS A 33 72.09 -21.98 3.07
CA LYS A 33 70.62 -22.04 3.05
C LYS A 33 70.04 -20.97 2.15
N LEU A 34 69.28 -21.40 1.13
CA LEU A 34 68.41 -20.55 0.32
C LEU A 34 66.97 -20.66 0.83
N THR A 35 66.38 -19.55 1.31
CA THR A 35 65.01 -19.55 1.84
C THR A 35 64.14 -18.51 1.17
N TYR A 36 62.90 -18.85 0.85
CA TYR A 36 61.90 -17.87 0.42
C TYR A 36 61.44 -17.00 1.59
N VAL A 37 61.44 -15.68 1.37
CA VAL A 37 60.94 -14.67 2.31
C VAL A 37 59.58 -14.12 1.87
N SER A 38 59.21 -14.27 0.59
CA SER A 38 57.94 -13.78 0.04
C SER A 38 56.71 -14.65 0.37
N SER A 39 55.54 -14.03 0.24
CA SER A 39 54.19 -14.58 0.44
C SER A 39 53.81 -15.69 -0.57
N THR A 40 52.64 -16.31 -0.36
CA THR A 40 52.14 -17.46 -1.17
C THR A 40 50.86 -17.16 -1.95
N GLU A 41 50.32 -15.95 -1.89
CA GLU A 41 49.01 -15.63 -2.50
C GLU A 41 49.09 -14.28 -3.23
N TYR A 42 48.54 -14.25 -4.45
CA TYR A 42 48.48 -13.07 -5.29
C TYR A 42 47.10 -12.94 -5.98
N ILE A 43 46.72 -11.70 -6.28
CA ILE A 43 45.56 -11.40 -7.14
C ILE A 43 46.04 -11.32 -8.59
N ALA A 44 45.25 -11.89 -9.49
CA ALA A 44 45.48 -11.78 -10.93
C ALA A 44 45.66 -10.31 -11.35
N THR A 45 46.63 -10.02 -12.22
CA THR A 45 46.98 -8.70 -12.77
C THR A 45 47.65 -7.70 -11.82
N ASP A 46 47.72 -7.98 -10.52
CA ASP A 46 48.45 -7.14 -9.57
C ASP A 46 49.98 -7.32 -9.68
N GLU A 47 50.74 -6.45 -9.02
CA GLU A 47 52.19 -6.61 -8.88
C GLU A 47 52.51 -7.71 -7.86
N GLY A 48 53.20 -8.74 -8.31
CA GLY A 48 53.77 -9.81 -7.49
C GLY A 48 55.27 -9.62 -7.29
N GLN A 49 55.81 -10.28 -6.26
CA GLN A 49 57.24 -10.25 -5.96
C GLN A 49 57.74 -11.59 -5.39
N THR A 50 58.75 -12.18 -6.04
CA THR A 50 59.53 -13.28 -5.47
C THR A 50 60.64 -12.69 -4.62
N VAL A 51 60.81 -13.15 -3.37
CA VAL A 51 61.93 -12.75 -2.50
C VAL A 51 62.57 -14.00 -1.90
N VAL A 52 63.88 -14.14 -2.06
CA VAL A 52 64.67 -15.18 -1.40
C VAL A 52 65.81 -14.56 -0.60
N ARG A 53 66.29 -15.28 0.41
CA ARG A 53 67.47 -14.94 1.21
C ARG A 53 68.47 -16.08 1.14
N LEU A 54 69.72 -15.74 0.86
CA LEU A 54 70.84 -16.69 0.89
C LEU A 54 71.74 -16.38 2.08
N THR A 55 71.89 -17.36 2.97
CA THR A 55 72.74 -17.24 4.16
C THR A 55 73.67 -18.43 4.32
N ASP A 56 74.81 -18.22 4.97
CA ASP A 56 75.64 -19.31 5.46
C ASP A 56 74.94 -20.06 6.62
N PHE A 57 75.58 -21.12 7.10
CA PHE A 57 75.10 -21.92 8.23
C PHE A 57 74.99 -21.17 9.57
N ARG A 58 75.61 -19.99 9.68
CA ARG A 58 75.54 -19.09 10.84
C ARG A 58 74.50 -17.98 10.64
N ASN A 59 73.70 -18.06 9.58
CA ASN A 59 72.75 -17.04 9.12
C ASN A 59 73.41 -15.71 8.69
N ASN A 60 74.71 -15.69 8.36
CA ASN A 60 75.30 -14.50 7.77
C ASN A 60 74.90 -14.39 6.29
N PRO A 61 74.59 -13.18 5.79
CA PRO A 61 74.22 -12.97 4.40
C PRO A 61 75.35 -13.31 3.43
N LEU A 62 75.04 -14.02 2.35
CA LEU A 62 75.99 -14.34 1.28
C LEU A 62 75.69 -13.52 0.01
N SER A 63 76.74 -12.96 -0.59
CA SER A 63 76.63 -12.27 -1.89
C SER A 63 76.62 -13.30 -3.02
N ALA A 64 75.61 -13.22 -3.87
CA ALA A 64 75.31 -14.18 -4.93
C ALA A 64 74.69 -13.47 -6.15
N THR A 65 74.66 -14.18 -7.27
CA THR A 65 73.83 -13.83 -8.43
C THR A 65 72.67 -14.80 -8.48
N CYS A 66 71.44 -14.31 -8.41
CA CYS A 66 70.23 -15.14 -8.38
C CYS A 66 69.34 -14.88 -9.61
N TYR A 67 68.72 -15.95 -10.10
CA TYR A 67 67.77 -15.93 -11.21
C TYR A 67 66.48 -16.63 -10.81
N ASP A 68 65.33 -16.04 -11.15
CA ASP A 68 63.99 -16.58 -10.89
C ASP A 68 63.38 -17.15 -12.18
N THR A 69 62.74 -18.30 -12.06
CA THR A 69 61.94 -18.95 -13.10
C THR A 69 60.57 -19.23 -12.52
N ILE A 70 59.52 -18.70 -13.13
CA ILE A 70 58.14 -18.93 -12.69
C ILE A 70 57.43 -19.78 -13.73
N LEU A 71 56.76 -20.82 -13.27
CA LEU A 71 55.97 -21.74 -14.07
C LEU A 71 54.48 -21.50 -13.84
N TYR A 72 53.71 -21.51 -14.93
CA TYR A 72 52.25 -21.59 -14.92
C TYR A 72 51.76 -22.87 -14.20
N PRO A 73 50.46 -22.95 -13.84
CA PRO A 73 49.88 -24.13 -13.20
C PRO A 73 50.05 -25.43 -14.02
N ASN A 74 50.03 -25.32 -15.35
CA ASN A 74 50.29 -26.42 -16.29
C ASN A 74 51.80 -26.77 -16.45
N LYS A 75 52.68 -26.14 -15.66
CA LYS A 75 54.14 -26.29 -15.67
C LYS A 75 54.87 -25.77 -16.93
N THR A 76 54.21 -24.98 -17.77
CA THR A 76 54.89 -24.22 -18.83
C THR A 76 55.53 -22.95 -18.24
N ASN A 77 56.57 -22.43 -18.90
CA ASN A 77 57.27 -21.23 -18.43
C ASN A 77 56.38 -19.98 -18.52
N PHE A 78 56.23 -19.26 -17.42
CA PHE A 78 55.73 -17.88 -17.38
C PHE A 78 56.90 -16.90 -17.50
N LEU A 79 57.91 -17.05 -16.64
CA LEU A 79 59.18 -16.30 -16.68
C LEU A 79 60.32 -17.30 -16.61
N THR A 80 61.44 -17.03 -17.28
CA THR A 80 62.58 -17.97 -17.34
C THR A 80 63.88 -17.24 -17.13
N ASN A 81 64.63 -17.69 -16.12
CA ASN A 81 65.97 -17.22 -15.80
C ASN A 81 66.07 -15.68 -15.72
N THR A 82 65.10 -15.04 -15.07
CA THR A 82 65.07 -13.59 -14.91
C THR A 82 65.99 -13.18 -13.76
N ALA A 83 66.91 -12.25 -14.01
CA ALA A 83 67.85 -11.79 -12.98
C ALA A 83 67.12 -11.10 -11.82
N MET A 84 67.51 -11.44 -10.60
CA MET A 84 66.97 -10.83 -9.37
C MET A 84 67.86 -9.68 -8.89
N SER A 85 67.24 -8.65 -8.31
CA SER A 85 67.94 -7.54 -7.66
C SER A 85 68.27 -7.89 -6.21
N ALA A 86 69.47 -7.54 -5.75
CA ALA A 86 69.86 -7.72 -4.34
C ALA A 86 69.51 -6.48 -3.51
N ASP A 87 69.03 -6.68 -2.28
CA ASP A 87 69.00 -5.64 -1.26
C ASP A 87 70.27 -5.65 -0.40
N GLY A 88 70.41 -4.65 0.48
CA GLY A 88 71.57 -4.52 1.38
C GLY A 88 71.67 -5.60 2.47
N GLN A 89 70.76 -6.58 2.50
CA GLN A 89 70.67 -7.64 3.51
C GLN A 89 70.74 -9.05 2.87
N ALA A 90 71.23 -9.15 1.62
CA ALA A 90 71.25 -10.38 0.83
C ALA A 90 69.88 -11.06 0.65
N ASN A 91 68.81 -10.25 0.61
CA ASN A 91 67.58 -10.66 -0.03
C ASN A 91 67.68 -10.38 -1.52
N TYR A 92 67.32 -11.34 -2.34
CA TYR A 92 67.23 -11.21 -3.78
C TYR A 92 65.75 -11.20 -4.14
N TYR A 93 65.31 -10.17 -4.84
CA TYR A 93 63.92 -9.98 -5.22
C TYR A 93 63.74 -9.74 -6.70
N HIS A 94 62.57 -10.13 -7.20
CA HIS A 94 62.13 -9.92 -8.57
C HIS A 94 60.64 -9.60 -8.55
N THR A 95 60.27 -8.44 -9.09
CA THR A 95 58.88 -8.00 -9.25
C THR A 95 58.36 -8.40 -10.63
N PHE A 96 57.09 -8.81 -10.70
CA PHE A 96 56.44 -9.24 -11.93
C PHE A 96 54.94 -8.92 -11.88
N THR A 97 54.29 -8.79 -13.04
CA THR A 97 52.82 -8.71 -13.10
C THR A 97 52.22 -10.10 -13.02
N VAL A 98 51.34 -10.34 -12.05
CA VAL A 98 50.71 -11.63 -11.81
C VAL A 98 49.80 -11.98 -13.00
N PRO A 99 49.91 -13.17 -13.62
CA PRO A 99 49.09 -13.49 -14.79
C PRO A 99 47.59 -13.53 -14.48
N ALA A 100 46.75 -13.26 -15.48
CA ALA A 100 45.29 -13.31 -15.37
C ALA A 100 44.70 -14.73 -15.33
N GLN A 101 45.53 -15.76 -15.11
CA GLN A 101 45.13 -17.16 -15.04
C GLN A 101 45.22 -17.64 -13.59
N ASP A 102 44.14 -18.24 -13.09
CA ASP A 102 44.06 -18.81 -11.75
C ASP A 102 44.88 -20.10 -11.59
N GLY A 103 45.25 -20.40 -10.35
CA GLY A 103 45.85 -21.67 -9.98
C GLY A 103 47.18 -21.55 -9.25
N VAL A 104 47.88 -22.69 -9.13
CA VAL A 104 49.12 -22.82 -8.34
C VAL A 104 50.35 -22.74 -9.24
N TYR A 105 51.06 -21.63 -9.16
CA TYR A 105 52.31 -21.37 -9.85
C TYR A 105 53.50 -21.94 -9.07
N THR A 106 54.63 -22.13 -9.74
CA THR A 106 55.87 -22.60 -9.10
C THR A 106 57.00 -21.63 -9.46
N THR A 107 57.62 -21.01 -8.46
CA THR A 107 58.87 -20.25 -8.61
C THR A 107 60.04 -21.16 -8.27
N ILE A 108 61.11 -21.05 -9.06
CA ILE A 108 62.37 -21.77 -8.91
C ILE A 108 63.46 -20.70 -8.97
N VAL A 109 64.24 -20.60 -7.90
CA VAL A 109 65.34 -19.65 -7.81
C VAL A 109 66.66 -20.40 -7.76
N ASN A 110 67.55 -20.04 -8.68
CA ASN A 110 68.91 -20.54 -8.76
C ASN A 110 69.87 -19.41 -8.39
N CYS A 111 70.70 -19.63 -7.37
CA CYS A 111 71.70 -18.67 -6.91
C CYS A 111 73.11 -19.24 -7.05
N THR A 112 74.03 -18.45 -7.58
CA THR A 112 75.46 -18.78 -7.66
C THR A 112 76.26 -17.84 -6.76
N TYR A 113 77.11 -18.40 -5.89
CA TYR A 113 78.04 -17.65 -5.03
C TYR A 113 79.39 -18.37 -4.99
N GLY A 114 80.46 -17.65 -5.32
CA GLY A 114 81.76 -18.27 -5.58
C GLY A 114 81.67 -19.32 -6.71
N SER A 115 82.00 -20.57 -6.41
CA SER A 115 81.88 -21.71 -7.33
C SER A 115 80.74 -22.68 -7.00
N LYS A 116 79.84 -22.30 -6.09
CA LYS A 116 78.70 -23.11 -5.66
C LYS A 116 77.41 -22.60 -6.30
N GLU A 117 76.53 -23.52 -6.65
CA GLU A 117 75.16 -23.27 -7.09
C GLU A 117 74.19 -23.88 -6.09
N ILE A 118 73.13 -23.15 -5.77
CA ILE A 118 72.04 -23.60 -4.91
C ILE A 118 70.70 -23.25 -5.55
N THR A 119 69.79 -24.22 -5.55
CA THR A 119 68.44 -24.10 -6.11
C THR A 119 67.41 -24.32 -5.02
N ASN A 120 66.33 -23.52 -5.04
CA ASN A 120 65.16 -23.79 -4.22
C ASN A 120 63.88 -23.43 -4.99
N SER A 121 62.79 -24.14 -4.73
CA SER A 121 61.49 -23.92 -5.37
C SER A 121 60.38 -23.73 -4.34
N LYS A 122 59.42 -22.85 -4.65
CA LYS A 122 58.21 -22.64 -3.84
C LYS A 122 57.00 -22.47 -4.76
N THR A 123 55.81 -22.73 -4.24
CA THR A 123 54.56 -22.48 -4.95
C THR A 123 53.84 -21.25 -4.41
N PHE A 124 53.12 -20.55 -5.27
CA PHE A 124 52.17 -19.51 -4.89
C PHE A 124 50.85 -19.70 -5.63
N HIS A 125 49.76 -19.19 -5.06
CA HIS A 125 48.43 -19.27 -5.61
C HIS A 125 48.02 -17.92 -6.21
N VAL A 126 47.42 -17.96 -7.40
CA VAL A 126 46.79 -16.79 -8.04
C VAL A 126 45.29 -17.00 -8.06
N SER A 127 44.55 -16.02 -7.56
CA SER A 127 43.10 -16.07 -7.46
C SER A 127 42.43 -14.97 -8.31
N LEU A 128 41.43 -15.37 -9.10
CA LEU A 128 40.49 -14.46 -9.77
C LEU A 128 39.30 -14.06 -8.87
N LEU A 129 39.24 -14.59 -7.64
CA LEU A 129 38.05 -14.51 -6.80
C LEU A 129 37.65 -13.06 -6.48
N ASN A 130 38.61 -12.13 -6.40
CA ASN A 130 38.31 -10.75 -6.04
C ASN A 130 37.47 -10.03 -7.11
N SER A 131 37.78 -10.20 -8.40
CA SER A 131 37.01 -9.56 -9.47
C SER A 131 35.61 -10.17 -9.62
N ALA A 132 35.47 -11.48 -9.43
CA ALA A 132 34.17 -12.14 -9.45
C ALA A 132 33.29 -11.77 -8.24
N ILE A 133 33.89 -11.61 -7.05
CA ILE A 133 33.19 -11.13 -5.86
C ILE A 133 32.75 -9.68 -6.07
N GLN A 134 33.64 -8.80 -6.54
CA GLN A 134 33.31 -7.40 -6.78
C GLN A 134 32.19 -7.26 -7.81
N GLN A 135 32.25 -8.00 -8.93
CA GLN A 135 31.19 -7.95 -9.95
C GLN A 135 29.84 -8.41 -9.40
N ARG A 136 29.82 -9.48 -8.58
CA ARG A 136 28.58 -9.93 -7.91
C ARG A 136 28.09 -8.90 -6.91
N PHE A 137 29.00 -8.20 -6.26
CA PHE A 137 28.68 -7.15 -5.31
C PHE A 137 28.03 -5.94 -6.00
N ASP A 138 28.61 -5.48 -7.11
CA ASP A 138 28.07 -4.38 -7.90
C ASP A 138 26.69 -4.74 -8.48
N ALA A 139 26.53 -5.97 -8.97
CA ALA A 139 25.24 -6.46 -9.46
C ALA A 139 24.18 -6.53 -8.35
N LEU A 140 24.56 -6.91 -7.13
CA LEU A 140 23.66 -6.92 -5.98
C LEU A 140 23.23 -5.50 -5.61
N ASN A 141 24.16 -4.54 -5.55
CA ASN A 141 23.86 -3.14 -5.25
C ASN A 141 22.89 -2.55 -6.29
N LEU A 142 23.15 -2.77 -7.58
CA LEU A 142 22.25 -2.34 -8.65
C LEU A 142 20.85 -2.96 -8.52
N SER A 143 20.76 -4.23 -8.13
CA SER A 143 19.47 -4.90 -7.89
C SER A 143 18.72 -4.29 -6.71
N ILE A 144 19.42 -3.98 -5.62
CA ILE A 144 18.83 -3.37 -4.41
C ILE A 144 18.31 -1.96 -4.76
N ASP A 145 19.10 -1.15 -5.45
CA ASP A 145 18.70 0.21 -5.84
C ASP A 145 17.48 0.22 -6.77
N SER A 146 17.42 -0.74 -7.72
CA SER A 146 16.27 -0.88 -8.62
C SER A 146 14.99 -1.22 -7.84
N HIS A 147 15.04 -2.20 -6.93
CA HIS A 147 13.88 -2.59 -6.13
C HIS A 147 13.46 -1.46 -5.18
N HIS A 148 14.41 -0.72 -4.61
CA HIS A 148 14.12 0.46 -3.79
C HIS A 148 13.31 1.49 -4.58
N LEU A 149 13.74 1.82 -5.79
CA LEU A 149 13.07 2.81 -6.63
C LEU A 149 11.64 2.37 -7.01
N GLU A 150 11.45 1.09 -7.34
CA GLU A 150 10.13 0.52 -7.63
C GLU A 150 9.19 0.62 -6.42
N ILE A 151 9.68 0.31 -5.21
CA ILE A 151 8.91 0.42 -3.97
C ILE A 151 8.50 1.89 -3.71
N LEU A 152 9.42 2.84 -3.84
CA LEU A 152 9.11 4.26 -3.67
C LEU A 152 8.06 4.75 -4.69
N GLN A 153 8.15 4.31 -5.94
CA GLN A 153 7.16 4.65 -6.97
C GLN A 153 5.78 4.06 -6.65
N ALA A 154 5.71 2.82 -6.18
CA ALA A 154 4.47 2.18 -5.78
C ALA A 154 3.82 2.91 -4.57
N ILE A 155 4.62 3.31 -3.58
CA ILE A 155 4.16 4.10 -2.42
C ILE A 155 3.60 5.45 -2.87
N ASN A 156 4.36 6.22 -3.66
CA ASN A 156 3.95 7.53 -4.14
C ASN A 156 2.66 7.47 -4.99
N THR A 157 2.55 6.46 -5.85
CA THR A 157 1.35 6.24 -6.67
C THR A 157 0.14 5.92 -5.80
N THR A 158 0.32 5.03 -4.82
CA THR A 158 -0.75 4.65 -3.88
C THR A 158 -1.21 5.86 -3.05
N GLN A 159 -0.27 6.65 -2.55
CA GLN A 159 -0.56 7.89 -1.82
C GLN A 159 -1.34 8.90 -2.67
N SER A 160 -0.93 9.09 -3.93
CA SER A 160 -1.62 9.98 -4.87
C SER A 160 -3.05 9.52 -5.13
N ASN A 161 -3.24 8.23 -5.41
CA ASN A 161 -4.57 7.67 -5.68
C ASN A 161 -5.50 7.79 -4.46
N LEU A 162 -4.99 7.51 -3.25
CA LEU A 162 -5.76 7.63 -2.02
C LEU A 162 -6.15 9.08 -1.73
N SER A 163 -5.21 10.02 -1.90
CA SER A 163 -5.48 11.45 -1.74
C SER A 163 -6.57 11.94 -2.71
N GLN A 164 -6.52 11.48 -3.96
CA GLN A 164 -7.54 11.80 -4.97
C GLN A 164 -8.92 11.24 -4.58
N GLN A 165 -9.00 9.95 -4.19
CA GLN A 165 -10.27 9.34 -3.76
C GLN A 165 -10.89 10.05 -2.55
N ILE A 166 -10.07 10.49 -1.59
CA ILE A 166 -10.53 11.27 -0.43
C ILE A 166 -11.10 12.62 -0.88
N GLN A 167 -10.44 13.29 -1.83
CA GLN A 167 -10.90 14.58 -2.35
C GLN A 167 -12.20 14.44 -3.14
N ASP A 168 -12.33 13.40 -3.95
CA ASP A 168 -13.56 13.11 -4.71
C ASP A 168 -14.73 12.82 -3.75
N THR A 169 -14.51 11.96 -2.74
CA THR A 169 -15.51 11.66 -1.71
C THR A 169 -15.94 12.91 -0.95
N ARG A 170 -14.99 13.82 -0.62
CA ARG A 170 -15.31 15.11 0.03
C ARG A 170 -16.21 15.95 -0.86
N ASN A 171 -15.90 16.05 -2.16
CA ASN A 171 -16.69 16.85 -3.09
C ASN A 171 -18.11 16.29 -3.23
N ASP A 172 -18.27 14.97 -3.30
CA ASP A 172 -19.57 14.31 -3.37
C ASP A 172 -20.43 14.59 -2.12
N ILE A 173 -19.82 14.49 -0.93
CA ILE A 173 -20.50 14.84 0.34
C ILE A 173 -20.92 16.32 0.36
N GLN A 174 -20.05 17.23 -0.08
CA GLN A 174 -20.39 18.67 -0.14
C GLN A 174 -21.52 18.96 -1.13
N ASN A 175 -21.54 18.28 -2.27
CA ASN A 175 -22.60 18.40 -3.27
C ASN A 175 -23.92 17.88 -2.71
N ALA A 176 -23.92 16.70 -2.08
CA ALA A 176 -25.10 16.14 -1.42
C ALA A 176 -25.64 17.08 -0.33
N GLN A 177 -24.76 17.63 0.51
CA GLN A 177 -25.12 18.60 1.54
C GLN A 177 -25.76 19.86 0.95
N THR A 178 -25.19 20.38 -0.13
CA THR A 178 -25.71 21.57 -0.82
C THR A 178 -27.09 21.31 -1.41
N ASN A 179 -27.27 20.17 -2.09
CA ASN A 179 -28.56 19.77 -2.67
C ASN A 179 -29.64 19.62 -1.60
N LEU A 180 -29.32 18.95 -0.50
CA LEU A 180 -30.26 18.76 0.62
C LEU A 180 -30.63 20.10 1.26
N SER A 181 -29.65 20.98 1.49
CA SER A 181 -29.91 22.33 2.01
C SER A 181 -30.86 23.11 1.08
N ASN A 182 -30.66 23.05 -0.23
CA ASN A 182 -31.52 23.71 -1.21
C ASN A 182 -32.95 23.15 -1.19
N GLN A 183 -33.10 21.83 -1.08
CA GLN A 183 -34.41 21.19 -0.96
C GLN A 183 -35.13 21.62 0.32
N ILE A 184 -34.44 21.63 1.48
CA ILE A 184 -34.99 22.09 2.76
C ILE A 184 -35.42 23.56 2.66
N THR A 185 -34.61 24.43 2.06
CA THR A 185 -34.95 25.85 1.90
C THR A 185 -36.17 26.03 1.00
N SER A 186 -36.24 25.33 -0.13
CA SER A 186 -37.38 25.38 -1.04
C SER A 186 -38.66 24.91 -0.34
N PHE A 187 -38.59 23.76 0.34
CA PHE A 187 -39.70 23.21 1.07
C PHE A 187 -40.18 24.15 2.19
N SER A 188 -39.26 24.72 2.96
CA SER A 188 -39.57 25.71 4.00
C SER A 188 -40.30 26.94 3.42
N SER A 189 -39.90 27.40 2.24
CA SER A 189 -40.56 28.52 1.55
C SER A 189 -41.99 28.17 1.12
N GLU A 190 -42.20 26.96 0.58
CA GLU A 190 -43.52 26.50 0.15
C GLU A 190 -44.48 26.36 1.34
N VAL A 191 -44.00 25.79 2.46
CA VAL A 191 -44.77 25.72 3.70
C VAL A 191 -45.16 27.11 4.19
N GLN A 192 -44.21 28.07 4.23
CA GLN A 192 -44.51 29.45 4.63
C GLN A 192 -45.54 30.13 3.73
N GLN A 193 -45.49 29.87 2.41
CA GLN A 193 -46.46 30.39 1.47
C GLN A 193 -47.86 29.79 1.71
N ASN A 194 -47.94 28.49 1.94
CA ASN A 194 -49.21 27.81 2.24
C ASN A 194 -49.82 28.33 3.54
N PHE A 195 -49.02 28.52 4.59
CA PHE A 195 -49.47 29.16 5.83
C PHE A 195 -50.00 30.57 5.61
N SER A 196 -49.30 31.38 4.83
CA SER A 196 -49.73 32.75 4.52
C SER A 196 -51.08 32.76 3.79
N THR A 197 -51.27 31.84 2.85
CA THR A 197 -52.55 31.66 2.14
C THR A 197 -53.67 31.27 3.10
N VAL A 198 -53.42 30.30 3.99
CA VAL A 198 -54.39 29.87 5.01
C VAL A 198 -54.77 31.03 5.93
N ILE A 199 -53.79 31.77 6.46
CA ILE A 199 -54.04 32.93 7.33
C ILE A 199 -54.87 34.00 6.61
N ASN A 200 -54.58 34.28 5.34
CA ASN A 200 -55.35 35.22 4.55
C ASN A 200 -56.80 34.75 4.35
N LEU A 201 -57.02 33.44 4.15
CA LEU A 201 -58.35 32.85 4.06
C LEU A 201 -59.12 33.00 5.38
N ILE A 202 -58.47 32.72 6.51
CA ILE A 202 -59.03 32.88 7.85
C ILE A 202 -59.47 34.32 8.09
N ASN A 203 -58.61 35.27 7.75
CA ASN A 203 -58.90 36.70 7.91
C ASN A 203 -60.09 37.14 7.04
N ALA A 204 -60.18 36.64 5.80
CA ALA A 204 -61.33 36.90 4.93
C ALA A 204 -62.62 36.34 5.53
N ILE A 205 -62.59 35.11 6.04
CA ILE A 205 -63.76 34.47 6.65
C ILE A 205 -64.24 35.22 7.90
N ASN A 206 -63.33 35.61 8.80
CA ASN A 206 -63.65 36.35 10.02
C ASN A 206 -64.36 37.69 9.77
N THR A 207 -64.27 38.23 8.54
CA THR A 207 -64.99 39.45 8.16
C THR A 207 -66.41 39.20 7.64
N THR A 208 -66.86 37.95 7.57
CA THR A 208 -68.18 37.56 7.04
C THR A 208 -69.11 37.16 8.20
N GLU A 209 -70.08 38.01 8.55
CA GLU A 209 -71.02 37.76 9.65
C GLU A 209 -72.11 36.74 9.25
N GLY A 210 -72.20 35.59 9.94
CA GLY A 210 -73.28 34.60 9.74
C GLY A 210 -73.07 33.27 10.49
N GLN A 211 -74.16 32.49 10.59
CA GLN A 211 -74.32 31.26 11.40
C GLN A 211 -73.41 30.06 11.00
N GLU A 212 -72.55 30.21 9.98
CA GLU A 212 -71.53 29.23 9.55
C GLU A 212 -70.29 29.21 10.46
N HIS A 213 -70.29 29.98 11.55
CA HIS A 213 -69.13 30.24 12.40
C HIS A 213 -68.60 28.99 13.14
N GLU A 214 -69.45 28.02 13.50
CA GLU A 214 -69.02 26.81 14.22
C GLU A 214 -68.27 25.81 13.33
N ASP A 215 -68.76 25.53 12.13
CA ASP A 215 -68.09 24.64 11.17
C ASP A 215 -66.77 25.25 10.68
N ILE A 216 -66.75 26.57 10.50
CA ILE A 216 -65.52 27.33 10.19
C ILE A 216 -64.51 27.22 11.32
N MET A 217 -64.95 27.31 12.59
CA MET A 217 -64.07 27.16 13.75
C MET A 217 -63.53 25.73 13.91
N ALA A 218 -64.33 24.70 13.60
CA ALA A 218 -63.87 23.32 13.58
C ALA A 218 -62.82 23.08 12.48
N LEU A 219 -63.05 23.63 11.28
CA LEU A 219 -62.09 23.57 10.17
C LEU A 219 -60.78 24.29 10.52
N LEU A 220 -60.87 25.46 11.16
CA LEU A 220 -59.75 26.22 11.69
C LEU A 220 -58.91 25.42 12.69
N LEU A 221 -59.58 24.73 13.61
CA LEU A 221 -58.93 23.89 14.62
C LEU A 221 -58.21 22.70 13.97
N LEU A 222 -58.85 22.06 12.99
CA LEU A 222 -58.25 20.97 12.22
C LEU A 222 -57.02 21.44 11.44
N ILE A 223 -57.13 22.57 10.73
CA ILE A 223 -56.02 23.18 9.98
C ILE A 223 -54.84 23.45 10.92
N ASN A 224 -55.08 24.10 12.07
CA ASN A 224 -54.05 24.43 13.04
C ASN A 224 -53.39 23.17 13.64
N GLN A 225 -54.17 22.12 13.90
CA GLN A 225 -53.67 20.87 14.42
C GLN A 225 -52.81 20.13 13.38
N THR A 226 -53.28 20.03 12.12
CA THR A 226 -52.52 19.44 11.02
C THR A 226 -51.22 20.21 10.78
N THR A 227 -51.26 21.54 10.77
CA THR A 227 -50.04 22.35 10.58
C THR A 227 -49.05 22.22 11.72
N THR A 228 -49.52 22.13 12.96
CA THR A 228 -48.65 21.92 14.13
C THR A 228 -47.96 20.54 14.06
N THR A 229 -48.71 19.49 13.70
CA THR A 229 -48.15 18.14 13.53
C THR A 229 -47.13 18.10 12.40
N THR A 230 -47.47 18.63 11.22
CA THR A 230 -46.56 18.75 10.08
C THR A 230 -45.27 19.48 10.42
N TYR A 231 -45.38 20.63 11.12
CA TYR A 231 -44.20 21.40 11.51
C TYR A 231 -43.32 20.63 12.52
N SER A 232 -43.94 19.94 13.47
CA SER A 232 -43.25 19.07 14.44
C SER A 232 -42.49 17.94 13.74
N GLU A 233 -43.13 17.21 12.83
CA GLU A 233 -42.51 16.13 12.05
C GLU A 233 -41.35 16.65 11.21
N LEU A 234 -41.51 17.82 10.59
CA LEU A 234 -40.45 18.45 9.81
C LEU A 234 -39.25 18.87 10.68
N LEU A 235 -39.52 19.36 11.89
CA LEU A 235 -38.46 19.73 12.83
C LEU A 235 -37.70 18.49 13.30
N THR A 236 -38.40 17.38 13.55
CA THR A 236 -37.78 16.09 13.88
C THR A 236 -36.89 15.61 12.73
N PHE A 237 -37.41 15.60 11.50
CA PHE A 237 -36.65 15.22 10.31
C PHE A 237 -35.40 16.09 10.10
N LYS A 238 -35.53 17.42 10.27
CA LYS A 238 -34.39 18.35 10.22
C LYS A 238 -33.33 18.01 11.27
N ASN A 239 -33.75 17.67 12.49
CA ASN A 239 -32.82 17.32 13.57
C ASN A 239 -32.12 15.99 13.32
N GLU A 240 -32.83 14.97 12.82
CA GLU A 240 -32.23 13.68 12.42
C GLU A 240 -31.24 13.85 11.28
N THR A 241 -31.61 14.63 10.25
CA THR A 241 -30.71 14.98 9.15
C THR A 241 -29.42 15.65 9.64
N ASN A 242 -29.54 16.62 10.56
CA ASN A 242 -28.37 17.28 11.14
C ASN A 242 -27.50 16.31 11.95
N ASN A 243 -28.10 15.41 12.73
CA ASN A 243 -27.37 14.39 13.47
C ASN A 243 -26.61 13.44 12.52
N ASN A 244 -27.25 13.02 11.42
CA ASN A 244 -26.62 12.20 10.39
C ASN A 244 -25.43 12.93 9.73
N LEU A 245 -25.57 14.23 9.44
CA LEU A 245 -24.46 15.05 8.93
C LEU A 245 -23.29 15.14 9.93
N ILE A 246 -23.56 15.25 11.23
CA ILE A 246 -22.53 15.23 12.28
C ILE A 246 -21.79 13.88 12.27
N ILE A 247 -22.52 12.76 12.17
CA ILE A 247 -21.94 11.41 12.11
C ILE A 247 -21.06 11.24 10.86
N ILE A 248 -21.52 11.71 9.70
CA ILE A 248 -20.74 11.68 8.45
C ILE A 248 -19.45 12.49 8.61
N ASN A 249 -19.53 13.72 9.13
CA ASN A 249 -18.37 14.58 9.30
C ASN A 249 -17.36 13.98 10.31
N GLN A 250 -17.84 13.38 11.40
CA GLN A 250 -16.99 12.66 12.34
C GLN A 250 -16.29 11.47 11.66
N THR A 251 -17.04 10.67 10.89
CA THR A 251 -16.51 9.52 10.15
C THR A 251 -15.42 9.93 9.16
N VAL A 252 -15.61 11.03 8.43
CA VAL A 252 -14.60 11.60 7.52
C VAL A 252 -13.34 12.03 8.26
N ASN A 253 -13.48 12.66 9.43
CA ASN A 253 -12.34 13.04 10.26
C ASN A 253 -11.59 11.82 10.80
N ASP A 254 -12.30 10.76 11.18
CA ASP A 254 -11.68 9.53 11.64
C ASP A 254 -10.90 8.85 10.49
N VAL A 255 -11.46 8.78 9.27
CA VAL A 255 -10.73 8.27 8.08
C VAL A 255 -9.47 9.09 7.80
N LYS A 256 -9.53 10.42 7.93
CA LYS A 256 -8.37 11.31 7.77
C LYS A 256 -7.28 11.01 8.81
N ASN A 257 -7.67 10.83 10.07
CA ASN A 257 -6.73 10.51 11.15
C ASN A 257 -6.09 9.13 10.95
N ASP A 258 -6.89 8.12 10.60
CA ASP A 258 -6.41 6.77 10.28
C ASP A 258 -5.40 6.80 9.12
N THR A 259 -5.71 7.55 8.06
CA THR A 259 -4.82 7.75 6.91
C THR A 259 -3.49 8.40 7.32
N THR A 260 -3.55 9.44 8.16
CA THR A 260 -2.36 10.14 8.66
C THR A 260 -1.47 9.20 9.49
N ASN A 261 -2.07 8.38 10.36
CA ASN A 261 -1.36 7.39 11.15
C ASN A 261 -0.68 6.32 10.30
N ILE A 262 -1.32 5.91 9.19
CA ILE A 262 -0.73 4.94 8.25
C ILE A 262 0.46 5.55 7.52
N ILE A 263 0.33 6.78 7.03
CA ILE A 263 1.45 7.49 6.39
C ILE A 263 2.64 7.55 7.33
N GLN A 264 2.42 7.91 8.61
CA GLN A 264 3.49 7.96 9.60
C GLN A 264 4.14 6.59 9.85
N LYS A 265 3.36 5.50 9.85
CA LYS A 265 3.91 4.14 9.95
C LYS A 265 4.76 3.77 8.73
N ILE A 266 4.33 4.14 7.52
CA ILE A 266 5.08 3.91 6.28
C ILE A 266 6.41 4.69 6.31
N ASP A 267 6.39 5.95 6.74
CA ASP A 267 7.60 6.78 6.84
C ASP A 267 8.61 6.20 7.85
N ASN A 268 8.11 5.73 9.01
CA ASN A 268 8.94 5.06 10.01
C ASN A 268 9.57 3.76 9.45
N LEU A 269 8.78 2.96 8.72
CA LEU A 269 9.25 1.73 8.08
C LEU A 269 10.35 2.01 7.04
N SER A 270 10.12 3.01 6.19
CA SER A 270 11.08 3.48 5.20
C SER A 270 12.40 3.92 5.86
N THR A 271 12.31 4.62 6.99
CA THR A 271 13.49 5.02 7.78
C THR A 271 14.25 3.81 8.32
N GLN A 272 13.56 2.82 8.89
CA GLN A 272 14.18 1.59 9.42
C GLN A 272 14.84 0.74 8.30
N MET A 273 14.21 0.68 7.13
CA MET A 273 14.80 0.04 5.95
C MET A 273 16.09 0.76 5.53
N ASN A 274 16.09 2.09 5.47
CA ASN A 274 17.27 2.89 5.11
C ASN A 274 18.43 2.70 6.11
N GLU A 275 18.12 2.68 7.41
CA GLU A 275 19.12 2.40 8.46
C GLU A 275 19.71 0.99 8.32
N SER A 276 18.87 0.00 8.03
CA SER A 276 19.29 -1.39 7.81
C SER A 276 20.20 -1.51 6.58
N CYS A 277 19.83 -0.91 5.45
CA CYS A 277 20.65 -0.85 4.24
C CYS A 277 21.99 -0.15 4.50
N THR A 278 21.99 0.96 5.24
CA THR A 278 23.21 1.70 5.59
C THR A 278 24.14 0.87 6.47
N ASN A 279 23.61 0.20 7.50
CA ASN A 279 24.39 -0.69 8.36
C ASN A 279 25.04 -1.83 7.58
N ILE A 280 24.30 -2.41 6.64
CA ILE A 280 24.80 -3.47 5.77
C ILE A 280 25.90 -2.96 4.84
N SER A 281 25.67 -1.81 4.19
CA SER A 281 26.68 -1.16 3.35
C SER A 281 27.97 -0.87 4.12
N ASN A 282 27.87 -0.39 5.37
CA ASN A 282 29.00 -0.16 6.25
C ASN A 282 29.74 -1.47 6.61
N GLN A 283 29.01 -2.54 6.92
CA GLN A 283 29.61 -3.84 7.22
C GLN A 283 30.30 -4.45 6.01
N ILE A 284 29.72 -4.30 4.82
CA ILE A 284 30.36 -4.77 3.60
C ILE A 284 31.61 -3.94 3.31
N SER A 285 31.54 -2.61 3.42
CA SER A 285 32.71 -1.74 3.25
C SER A 285 33.84 -2.12 4.21
N TYR A 286 33.51 -2.47 5.46
CA TYR A 286 34.48 -2.99 6.43
C TYR A 286 35.10 -4.31 5.98
N LEU A 287 34.31 -5.23 5.44
CA LEU A 287 34.79 -6.50 4.91
C LEU A 287 35.68 -6.30 3.68
N THR A 288 35.31 -5.40 2.77
CA THR A 288 36.13 -5.02 1.60
C THR A 288 37.48 -4.44 2.03
N ASN A 289 37.49 -3.56 3.04
CA ASN A 289 38.74 -3.03 3.60
C ASN A 289 39.59 -4.11 4.28
N LEU A 290 38.97 -5.08 4.97
CA LEU A 290 39.70 -6.22 5.52
C LEU A 290 40.33 -7.09 4.43
N THR A 291 39.65 -7.25 3.28
CA THR A 291 40.20 -7.99 2.14
C THR A 291 41.38 -7.30 1.47
N GLU A 292 41.42 -5.97 1.45
CA GLU A 292 42.56 -5.21 0.94
C GLU A 292 43.78 -5.24 1.88
N HIS A 293 43.62 -5.54 3.18
CA HIS A 293 44.70 -5.48 4.17
C HIS A 293 45.12 -6.81 4.78
N ASN A 294 44.32 -7.87 4.68
CA ASN A 294 44.69 -9.21 5.12
C ASN A 294 44.04 -10.27 4.21
N PHE A 295 44.85 -10.88 3.34
CA PHE A 295 44.48 -11.88 2.33
C PHE A 295 43.78 -13.15 2.84
N ASN A 296 43.54 -13.27 4.14
CA ASN A 296 42.89 -14.44 4.71
C ASN A 296 41.40 -14.18 4.93
N ILE A 297 40.63 -14.13 3.84
CA ILE A 297 39.16 -14.31 3.91
C ILE A 297 38.94 -15.74 4.39
N THR A 298 38.84 -15.89 5.70
CA THR A 298 38.52 -17.19 6.26
C THR A 298 37.10 -17.58 5.86
N PHE A 299 36.83 -18.88 5.78
CA PHE A 299 35.49 -19.42 5.60
C PHE A 299 34.47 -18.83 6.59
N GLN A 300 34.92 -18.41 7.78
CA GLN A 300 34.09 -17.68 8.74
C GLN A 300 33.56 -16.36 8.19
N ASN A 301 34.38 -15.56 7.49
CA ASN A 301 33.95 -14.27 6.92
C ASN A 301 32.84 -14.45 5.88
N LEU A 302 32.94 -15.46 5.01
CA LEU A 302 31.89 -15.79 4.04
C LEU A 302 30.61 -16.30 4.71
N THR A 303 30.75 -17.05 5.80
CA THR A 303 29.60 -17.51 6.60
C THR A 303 28.90 -16.34 7.28
N THR A 304 29.65 -15.37 7.81
CA THR A 304 29.11 -14.12 8.37
C THR A 304 28.39 -13.30 7.30
N ILE A 305 28.96 -13.14 6.11
CA ILE A 305 28.29 -12.45 4.99
C ILE A 305 26.96 -13.12 4.64
N ARG A 306 26.97 -14.45 4.48
CA ARG A 306 25.75 -15.21 4.18
C ARG A 306 24.69 -15.02 5.27
N TYR A 307 25.09 -15.10 6.54
CA TYR A 307 24.20 -14.89 7.67
C TYR A 307 23.58 -13.48 7.65
N LEU A 308 24.38 -12.45 7.36
CA LEU A 308 23.88 -11.08 7.24
C LEU A 308 22.88 -10.91 6.09
N ILE A 309 23.12 -11.55 4.94
CA ILE A 309 22.18 -11.57 3.81
C ILE A 309 20.87 -12.28 4.19
N GLU A 310 20.95 -13.42 4.89
CA GLU A 310 19.76 -14.14 5.35
C GLU A 310 18.95 -13.33 6.37
N GLN A 311 19.62 -12.64 7.30
CA GLN A 311 18.97 -11.72 8.25
C GLN A 311 18.31 -10.53 7.52
N LEU A 312 18.98 -9.94 6.52
CA LEU A 312 18.40 -8.87 5.71
C LEU A 312 17.11 -9.34 5.02
N ASN A 313 17.16 -10.51 4.38
CA ASN A 313 16.00 -11.05 3.67
C ASN A 313 14.82 -11.31 4.63
N LEU A 314 15.10 -11.81 5.84
CA LEU A 314 14.09 -11.99 6.88
C LEU A 314 13.48 -10.66 7.35
N THR A 315 14.32 -9.64 7.60
CA THR A 315 13.85 -8.30 7.97
C THR A 315 12.96 -7.73 6.86
N ILE A 316 13.44 -7.70 5.61
CA ILE A 316 12.66 -7.20 4.46
C ILE A 316 11.32 -7.94 4.35
N THR A 317 11.32 -9.27 4.44
CA THR A 317 10.10 -10.07 4.34
C THR A 317 9.11 -9.75 5.47
N THR A 318 9.61 -9.55 6.69
CA THR A 318 8.78 -9.23 7.86
C THR A 318 8.14 -7.85 7.70
N GLU A 319 8.93 -6.83 7.34
CA GLU A 319 8.42 -5.47 7.12
C GLU A 319 7.40 -5.43 5.97
N PHE A 320 7.61 -6.22 4.91
CA PHE A 320 6.67 -6.29 3.78
C PHE A 320 5.34 -6.95 4.17
N ASN A 321 5.38 -7.96 5.04
CA ASN A 321 4.17 -8.59 5.59
C ASN A 321 3.40 -7.62 6.49
N ASP A 322 4.10 -6.84 7.32
CA ASP A 322 3.49 -5.83 8.18
C ASP A 322 2.83 -4.72 7.35
N LEU A 323 3.48 -4.27 6.27
CA LEU A 323 2.90 -3.33 5.32
C LEU A 323 1.62 -3.89 4.68
N THR A 324 1.66 -5.15 4.24
CA THR A 324 0.51 -5.84 3.64
C THR A 324 -0.66 -5.94 4.62
N ASN A 325 -0.39 -6.27 5.89
CA ASN A 325 -1.40 -6.33 6.94
C ASN A 325 -2.00 -4.95 7.25
N ILE A 326 -1.19 -3.88 7.25
CA ILE A 326 -1.68 -2.51 7.40
C ILE A 326 -2.65 -2.17 6.27
N PHE A 327 -2.31 -2.48 5.02
CA PHE A 327 -3.18 -2.23 3.87
C PHE A 327 -4.49 -3.02 3.93
N LEU A 328 -4.45 -4.30 4.32
CA LEU A 328 -5.65 -5.13 4.47
C LEU A 328 -6.59 -4.59 5.55
N ASN A 329 -6.04 -4.23 6.71
CA ASN A 329 -6.83 -3.65 7.80
C ASN A 329 -7.44 -2.31 7.40
N PHE A 330 -6.67 -1.45 6.74
CA PHE A 330 -7.15 -0.15 6.26
C PHE A 330 -8.30 -0.28 5.28
N ASN A 331 -8.16 -1.15 4.27
CA ASN A 331 -9.22 -1.39 3.29
C ASN A 331 -10.51 -1.88 3.98
N THR A 332 -10.37 -2.77 4.96
CA THR A 332 -11.51 -3.29 5.73
C THR A 332 -12.19 -2.18 6.54
N THR A 333 -11.42 -1.33 7.23
CA THR A 333 -11.97 -0.20 8.01
C THR A 333 -12.64 0.84 7.13
N ILE A 334 -12.07 1.17 5.97
CA ILE A 334 -12.66 2.12 5.03
C ILE A 334 -13.97 1.60 4.47
N ASN A 335 -14.01 0.33 4.01
CA ASN A 335 -15.23 -0.24 3.45
C ASN A 335 -16.35 -0.26 4.49
N TYR A 336 -16.05 -0.64 5.74
CA TYR A 336 -17.03 -0.57 6.83
C TYR A 336 -17.57 0.85 7.06
N LYS A 337 -16.69 1.87 7.06
CA LYS A 337 -17.10 3.28 7.25
C LYS A 337 -17.91 3.81 6.05
N LEU A 338 -17.58 3.41 4.82
CA LEU A 338 -18.34 3.73 3.61
C LEU A 338 -19.73 3.09 3.63
N ASP A 339 -19.83 1.83 4.05
CA ASP A 339 -21.10 1.14 4.19
C ASP A 339 -22.02 1.83 5.21
N MET A 340 -21.46 2.35 6.31
CA MET A 340 -22.22 3.17 7.26
C MET A 340 -22.75 4.47 6.64
N ILE A 341 -21.96 5.14 5.81
CA ILE A 341 -22.39 6.36 5.10
C ILE A 341 -23.51 6.04 4.09
N ASN A 342 -23.36 4.95 3.33
CA ASN A 342 -24.37 4.49 2.38
C ASN A 342 -25.68 4.09 3.08
N ALA A 343 -25.60 3.40 4.23
CA ALA A 343 -26.79 3.07 5.01
C ALA A 343 -27.52 4.33 5.51
N THR A 344 -26.78 5.33 5.97
CA THR A 344 -27.33 6.59 6.49
C THR A 344 -28.00 7.42 5.38
N THR A 345 -27.41 7.47 4.18
CA THR A 345 -27.97 8.21 3.04
C THR A 345 -29.24 7.55 2.50
N ASN A 346 -29.29 6.22 2.42
CA ASN A 346 -30.50 5.49 2.00
C ASN A 346 -31.67 5.70 2.97
N LEU A 347 -31.41 5.78 4.28
CA LEU A 347 -32.44 6.10 5.29
C LEU A 347 -33.05 7.47 5.05
N THR A 348 -32.23 8.49 4.78
CA THR A 348 -32.73 9.84 4.52
C THR A 348 -33.58 9.92 3.24
N GLU A 349 -33.22 9.17 2.19
CA GLU A 349 -33.97 9.19 0.93
C GLU A 349 -35.36 8.52 1.07
N TYR A 350 -35.44 7.45 1.87
CA TYR A 350 -36.68 6.77 2.20
C TYR A 350 -37.60 7.63 3.08
N GLU A 351 -37.05 8.27 4.13
CA GLU A 351 -37.82 9.14 5.04
C GLU A 351 -38.35 10.40 4.33
N VAL A 352 -37.55 11.02 3.46
CA VAL A 352 -38.00 12.14 2.61
C VAL A 352 -39.16 11.70 1.71
N SER A 353 -39.06 10.52 1.09
CA SER A 353 -40.16 9.98 0.26
C SER A 353 -41.43 9.73 1.07
N LEU A 354 -41.30 9.25 2.31
CA LEU A 354 -42.43 9.01 3.20
C LEU A 354 -43.10 10.33 3.62
N ILE A 355 -42.31 11.34 4.01
CA ILE A 355 -42.80 12.67 4.39
C ILE A 355 -43.50 13.36 3.21
N LEU A 356 -42.92 13.27 2.00
CA LEU A 356 -43.56 13.77 0.78
C LEU A 356 -44.88 13.03 0.48
N ALA A 357 -44.97 11.74 0.79
CA ALA A 357 -46.21 10.97 0.67
C ALA A 357 -47.26 11.36 1.72
N TYR A 358 -46.86 11.67 2.96
CA TYR A 358 -47.75 12.07 4.06
C TYR A 358 -48.25 13.52 3.96
N LEU A 359 -47.41 14.44 3.47
CA LEU A 359 -47.76 15.86 3.27
C LEU A 359 -48.60 16.10 2.01
N ASN A 360 -48.73 15.09 1.16
CA ASN A 360 -49.61 15.07 0.01
C ASN A 360 -51.07 14.87 0.47
N ILE A 361 -51.58 15.83 1.25
CA ILE A 361 -53.01 15.98 1.54
C ILE A 361 -53.71 15.96 0.17
N THR A 362 -54.50 14.90 -0.03
CA THR A 362 -55.14 14.52 -1.29
C THR A 362 -56.15 15.57 -1.74
N LEU A 363 -55.69 16.59 -2.46
CA LEU A 363 -56.58 17.46 -3.21
C LEU A 363 -57.09 16.67 -4.42
N ILE A 364 -58.32 16.19 -4.32
CA ILE A 364 -59.04 15.49 -5.40
C ILE A 364 -59.45 16.53 -6.44
N GLN A 365 -58.93 16.43 -7.65
CA GLN A 365 -59.46 17.19 -8.79
C GLN A 365 -60.53 16.35 -9.48
N LEU A 366 -61.79 16.78 -9.34
CA LEU A 366 -62.94 16.20 -10.02
C LEU A 366 -63.10 16.87 -11.39
N ASN A 367 -62.79 16.14 -12.46
CA ASN A 367 -63.15 16.54 -13.82
C ASN A 367 -64.46 15.85 -14.20
N ILE A 368 -65.56 16.61 -14.12
CA ILE A 368 -66.88 16.15 -14.51
C ILE A 368 -67.12 16.57 -15.96
N LEU A 369 -67.31 15.58 -16.84
CA LEU A 369 -67.68 15.80 -18.23
C LEU A 369 -69.09 15.25 -18.42
N PRO A 370 -70.14 16.07 -18.26
CA PRO A 370 -71.49 15.63 -18.55
C PRO A 370 -71.63 15.39 -20.06
N ASP A 371 -72.03 14.19 -20.44
CA ASP A 371 -72.32 13.84 -21.83
C ASP A 371 -73.82 13.55 -21.95
N GLY A 372 -74.59 14.63 -22.15
CA GLY A 372 -76.05 14.60 -22.36
C GLY A 372 -76.85 15.40 -21.33
N ASN A 373 -77.34 16.58 -21.71
CA ASN A 373 -78.20 17.40 -20.83
C ASN A 373 -79.70 17.11 -21.01
N ASP A 374 -80.10 16.36 -22.05
CA ASP A 374 -81.51 16.10 -22.35
C ASP A 374 -81.82 14.61 -22.25
N CYS A 375 -82.68 14.27 -21.30
CA CYS A 375 -83.24 12.94 -21.13
C CYS A 375 -84.55 12.87 -21.93
N TRP A 376 -84.58 11.99 -22.93
CA TRP A 376 -85.76 11.75 -23.76
C TRP A 376 -86.45 10.49 -23.26
N VAL A 377 -87.78 10.50 -23.11
CA VAL A 377 -88.54 9.32 -22.64
C VAL A 377 -88.20 8.11 -23.50
N GLY A 378 -87.72 7.03 -22.86
CA GLY A 378 -87.24 5.82 -23.52
C GLY A 378 -85.75 5.79 -23.87
N GLY A 379 -85.02 6.88 -23.64
CA GLY A 379 -83.56 6.97 -23.77
C GLY A 379 -82.79 6.56 -22.51
N GLN A 380 -81.47 6.46 -22.62
CA GLN A 380 -80.56 6.27 -21.48
C GLN A 380 -79.84 7.58 -21.16
N PHE A 381 -79.88 7.99 -19.90
CA PHE A 381 -79.06 9.06 -19.35
C PHE A 381 -77.76 8.47 -18.79
N LEU A 382 -76.62 9.05 -19.18
CA LEU A 382 -75.29 8.58 -18.83
C LEU A 382 -74.50 9.70 -18.15
N LEU A 383 -74.01 9.43 -16.95
CA LEU A 383 -73.17 10.35 -16.19
C LEU A 383 -71.78 9.73 -16.01
N TYR A 384 -70.74 10.52 -16.28
CA TYR A 384 -69.36 10.13 -16.08
C TYR A 384 -68.62 11.11 -15.16
N ALA A 385 -67.88 10.58 -14.18
CA ALA A 385 -66.95 11.33 -13.35
C ALA A 385 -65.55 10.75 -13.47
N LYS A 386 -64.57 11.58 -13.87
CA LYS A 386 -63.17 11.20 -13.80
C LYS A 386 -62.56 11.84 -12.55
N VAL A 387 -62.08 10.99 -11.65
CA VAL A 387 -61.40 11.42 -10.42
C VAL A 387 -59.90 11.32 -10.67
N THR A 388 -59.19 12.43 -10.62
CA THR A 388 -57.73 12.46 -10.74
C THR A 388 -57.09 13.05 -9.49
N ASN A 389 -55.91 12.56 -9.12
CA ASN A 389 -55.08 13.27 -8.16
C ASN A 389 -54.46 14.52 -8.82
N GLN A 390 -53.80 15.36 -8.03
CA GLN A 390 -53.15 16.59 -8.52
C GLN A 390 -52.03 16.36 -9.56
N PHE A 391 -51.56 15.12 -9.74
CA PHE A 391 -50.59 14.75 -10.77
C PHE A 391 -51.25 14.20 -12.04
N GLY A 392 -52.59 14.24 -12.13
CA GLY A 392 -53.36 13.74 -13.27
C GLY A 392 -53.54 12.22 -13.31
N ALA A 393 -53.09 11.48 -12.28
CA ALA A 393 -53.29 10.04 -12.20
C ALA A 393 -54.72 9.71 -11.75
N THR A 394 -55.42 8.88 -12.51
CA THR A 394 -56.80 8.51 -12.24
C THR A 394 -56.91 7.66 -10.97
N GLN A 395 -57.89 7.97 -10.12
CA GLN A 395 -58.20 7.22 -8.90
C GLN A 395 -59.35 6.24 -9.16
N GLY A 396 -59.11 4.96 -8.88
CA GLY A 396 -60.06 3.87 -9.08
C GLY A 396 -60.95 3.59 -7.85
N PRO A 397 -61.78 2.53 -7.93
CA PRO A 397 -62.79 2.21 -6.92
C PRO A 397 -62.19 1.62 -5.63
N SER A 398 -60.91 1.28 -5.62
CA SER A 398 -60.18 0.87 -4.42
C SER A 398 -59.82 2.04 -3.51
N THR A 399 -59.89 3.26 -4.02
CA THR A 399 -59.41 4.47 -3.34
C THR A 399 -60.53 5.50 -3.17
N VAL A 400 -61.50 5.55 -4.09
CA VAL A 400 -62.57 6.55 -4.09
C VAL A 400 -63.92 5.89 -4.40
N GLY A 401 -64.97 6.32 -3.70
CA GLY A 401 -66.36 5.93 -3.96
C GLY A 401 -67.18 7.16 -4.35
N CYS A 402 -67.83 7.11 -5.52
CA CYS A 402 -68.65 8.20 -6.03
C CYS A 402 -70.15 7.86 -5.96
N ASN A 403 -70.94 8.79 -5.47
CA ASN A 403 -72.39 8.77 -5.50
C ASN A 403 -72.91 9.95 -6.33
N THR A 404 -74.08 9.79 -6.96
CA THR A 404 -74.78 10.89 -7.63
C THR A 404 -76.19 11.07 -7.06
N THR A 405 -76.63 12.31 -6.92
CA THR A 405 -78.04 12.62 -6.64
C THR A 405 -78.65 13.32 -7.85
N THR A 406 -79.93 13.10 -8.10
CA THR A 406 -80.66 13.74 -9.20
C THR A 406 -81.94 14.38 -8.67
N THR A 407 -82.35 15.49 -9.25
CA THR A 407 -83.53 16.25 -8.78
C THR A 407 -84.85 15.49 -8.96
N ASN A 408 -84.90 14.55 -9.91
CA ASN A 408 -86.16 13.95 -10.34
C ASN A 408 -86.31 12.46 -9.98
N TRP A 409 -85.22 11.74 -9.73
CA TRP A 409 -85.27 10.29 -9.47
C TRP A 409 -85.02 9.91 -8.01
N GLY A 410 -84.52 10.85 -7.19
CA GLY A 410 -84.23 10.61 -5.76
C GLY A 410 -82.99 9.73 -5.56
N GLY A 411 -81.87 10.35 -5.15
CA GLY A 411 -80.61 9.67 -4.82
C GLY A 411 -80.16 9.99 -3.38
N PRO A 412 -79.10 9.32 -2.88
CA PRO A 412 -77.88 9.00 -3.63
C PRO A 412 -77.87 7.64 -4.33
N TYR A 413 -77.31 7.61 -5.54
CA TYR A 413 -77.01 6.41 -6.30
C TYR A 413 -75.51 6.20 -6.42
N THR A 414 -75.03 5.02 -6.06
CA THR A 414 -73.62 4.66 -6.22
C THR A 414 -73.25 4.52 -7.70
N MET A 415 -72.21 5.25 -8.11
CA MET A 415 -71.64 5.14 -9.45
C MET A 415 -70.75 3.90 -9.53
N THR A 416 -70.78 3.20 -10.65
CA THR A 416 -69.95 2.01 -10.88
C THR A 416 -68.68 2.40 -11.62
N TRP A 417 -67.52 1.92 -11.20
CA TRP A 417 -66.27 2.17 -11.93
C TRP A 417 -66.24 1.44 -13.27
N ASP A 418 -65.96 2.17 -14.35
CA ASP A 418 -65.73 1.67 -15.69
C ASP A 418 -64.22 1.69 -16.00
N GLY A 419 -63.58 0.53 -15.81
CA GLY A 419 -62.14 0.37 -16.06
C GLY A 419 -61.71 0.47 -17.53
N THR A 420 -62.65 0.59 -18.47
CA THR A 420 -62.31 0.83 -19.88
C THR A 420 -62.11 2.31 -20.20
N THR A 421 -62.81 3.19 -19.47
CA THR A 421 -62.74 4.64 -19.66
C THR A 421 -62.02 5.37 -18.53
N ASP A 422 -61.64 4.63 -17.47
CA ASP A 422 -61.13 5.15 -16.21
C ASP A 422 -62.05 6.23 -15.60
N LYS A 423 -63.35 5.94 -15.53
CA LYS A 423 -64.37 6.84 -14.99
C LYS A 423 -65.39 6.11 -14.12
N PHE A 424 -65.93 6.80 -13.13
CA PHE A 424 -67.16 6.38 -12.48
C PHE A 424 -68.35 6.67 -13.40
N LYS A 425 -69.24 5.69 -13.55
CA LYS A 425 -70.37 5.70 -14.47
C LYS A 425 -71.68 5.50 -13.71
N TYR A 426 -72.67 6.33 -14.01
CA TYR A 426 -74.05 6.10 -13.64
C TYR A 426 -74.91 6.04 -14.90
N THR A 427 -75.88 5.12 -14.93
CA THR A 427 -76.80 4.95 -16.07
C THR A 427 -78.22 4.87 -15.54
N HIS A 428 -79.11 5.67 -16.12
CA HIS A 428 -80.52 5.68 -15.76
C HIS A 428 -81.39 5.62 -17.02
N PHE A 429 -82.53 4.92 -16.96
CA PHE A 429 -83.50 4.91 -18.04
C PHE A 429 -84.49 6.06 -17.86
N CYS A 430 -84.60 6.90 -18.87
CA CYS A 430 -85.45 8.09 -18.87
C CYS A 430 -86.94 7.74 -18.91
N ASP A 431 -87.62 7.91 -17.78
CA ASP A 431 -89.09 7.78 -17.66
C ASP A 431 -89.82 9.13 -17.78
N ILE A 432 -89.08 10.23 -17.70
CA ILE A 432 -89.56 11.62 -17.87
C ILE A 432 -88.70 12.38 -18.88
N ALA A 433 -89.31 13.30 -19.63
CA ALA A 433 -88.58 14.22 -20.50
C ALA A 433 -88.34 15.55 -19.80
N GLY A 434 -87.12 16.09 -19.91
CA GLY A 434 -86.78 17.43 -19.41
C GLY A 434 -85.35 17.53 -18.86
N PRO A 435 -84.94 18.74 -18.46
CA PRO A 435 -83.66 18.96 -17.81
C PRO A 435 -83.62 18.24 -16.45
N ILE A 436 -82.52 17.57 -16.16
CA ILE A 436 -82.27 16.91 -14.88
C ILE A 436 -81.14 17.62 -14.18
N GLY A 437 -81.42 18.17 -12.99
CA GLY A 437 -80.37 18.60 -12.09
C GLY A 437 -79.70 17.37 -11.48
N TRP A 438 -78.38 17.40 -11.36
CA TRP A 438 -77.62 16.33 -10.74
C TRP A 438 -76.44 16.89 -9.96
N THR A 439 -76.01 16.15 -8.94
CA THR A 439 -74.76 16.39 -8.21
C THR A 439 -73.98 15.08 -8.12
N ILE A 440 -72.66 15.18 -8.01
CA ILE A 440 -71.76 14.06 -7.78
C ILE A 440 -70.98 14.34 -6.49
N ASP A 441 -70.96 13.36 -5.60
CA ASP A 441 -70.20 13.39 -4.36
C ASP A 441 -69.27 12.17 -4.33
N CYS A 442 -67.96 12.41 -4.27
CA CYS A 442 -66.94 11.36 -4.26
C CYS A 442 -66.11 11.46 -2.98
N ASN A 443 -66.10 10.39 -2.19
CA ASN A 443 -65.37 10.30 -0.93
C ASN A 443 -64.26 9.25 -1.00
N TYR A 444 -63.17 9.47 -0.28
CA TYR A 444 -62.15 8.43 -0.08
C TYR A 444 -62.76 7.27 0.70
N ILE A 445 -62.47 6.03 0.28
CA ILE A 445 -62.96 4.81 0.94
C ILE A 445 -62.01 4.40 2.05
#